data_AF-A0A0C1YEQ7-F1
#
_entry.id   AF-A0A0C1YEQ7-F1
#
_cell.length_a   1.000
_cell.length_b   1.000
_cell.length_c   1.000
_cell.angle_alpha   90.00
_cell.angle_beta   90.00
_cell.angle_gamma   90.00
#
_symmetry.space_group_name_H-M   'P 1'
#
loop_
_entity.id
_entity.type
_entity.pdbx_description
1 polymer ?
#
loop_
_entity_poly.entity_id
_entity_poly.type
_entity_poly.pdbx_seq_one_letter_code
_entity_poly.pdbx_strand_id
1 'polypeptide(L)' 'MPHPAPSKVYENLQKLATADTAQSAEYRQDAVEVLADLDVDVDVRQEIADRLDDANHLMTLNNVDGEDSY' A
#
# COMPACT_ATOMS: atom_id res chain seq x y z
N MET A 1 -2.33 9.29 17.48
CA MET A 1 -1.46 9.89 16.45
C MET A 1 -2.37 10.25 15.29
N PRO A 2 -2.28 11.44 14.67
CA PRO A 2 -3.00 11.68 13.44
C PRO A 2 -2.39 10.76 12.37
N HIS A 3 -3.20 9.87 11.81
CA HIS A 3 -2.81 9.07 10.65
C HIS A 3 -2.63 10.00 9.43
N PRO A 4 -1.83 9.59 8.43
CA PRO A 4 -1.75 10.32 7.17
C PRO A 4 -3.12 10.46 6.51
N ALA A 5 -3.31 11.55 5.76
CA ALA A 5 -4.57 11.78 5.06
C ALA A 5 -4.84 10.63 4.06
N PRO A 6 -6.07 10.10 3.95
CA PRO A 6 -6.39 9.01 3.02
C PRO A 6 -5.97 9.28 1.58
N SER A 7 -6.10 10.53 1.11
CA SER A 7 -5.64 10.96 -0.21
C SER A 7 -4.14 10.80 -0.40
N LYS A 8 -3.35 11.10 0.64
CA LYS A 8 -1.89 10.93 0.62
C LYS A 8 -1.51 9.45 0.55
N VAL A 9 -2.20 8.61 1.31
CA VAL A 9 -2.03 7.15 1.26
C VAL A 9 -2.33 6.62 -0.13
N TYR A 10 -3.42 7.08 -0.74
CA TYR A 10 -3.79 6.69 -2.10
C TYR A 10 -2.71 7.03 -3.14
N GLU A 11 -2.08 8.20 -3.03
CA GLU A 11 -0.95 8.58 -3.88
C GLU A 11 0.30 7.74 -3.62
N ASN A 12 0.58 7.42 -2.36
CA ASN A 12 1.73 6.62 -1.96
C ASN A 12 1.60 5.18 -2.49
N LEU A 13 0.42 4.56 -2.38
CA LEU A 13 0.13 3.22 -2.91
C LEU A 13 0.34 3.11 -4.43
N GLN A 14 0.15 4.20 -5.19
CA GLN A 14 0.43 4.20 -6.64
C GLN A 14 1.93 4.12 -6.97
N LYS A 15 2.80 4.54 -6.05
CA LYS A 15 4.26 4.56 -6.23
C LYS A 15 4.93 3.30 -5.72
N LEU A 16 4.17 2.42 -5.07
CA LEU A 16 4.65 1.26 -4.33
C LEU A 16 5.44 0.29 -5.22
N ALA A 17 5.05 0.13 -6.49
CA ALA A 17 5.79 -0.68 -7.47
C ALA A 17 7.16 -0.10 -7.89
N THR A 18 7.37 1.21 -7.71
CA THR A 18 8.61 1.92 -8.10
C THR A 18 9.44 2.38 -6.90
N ALA A 19 8.90 2.23 -5.70
CA ALA A 19 9.54 2.61 -4.45
C ALA A 19 10.58 1.57 -4.03
N ASP A 20 11.62 1.99 -3.32
CA ASP A 20 12.54 1.05 -2.70
C ASP A 20 11.86 0.27 -1.56
N THR A 21 12.54 -0.76 -1.04
CA THR A 21 11.99 -1.62 0.01
C THR A 21 11.58 -0.87 1.27
N ALA A 22 12.34 0.17 1.66
CA ALA A 22 12.06 0.94 2.88
C ALA A 22 10.85 1.87 2.66
N GLN A 23 10.81 2.59 1.54
CA GLN A 23 9.65 3.41 1.16
C GLN A 23 8.38 2.58 0.99
N SER A 24 8.50 1.39 0.40
CA SER A 24 7.37 0.47 0.25
C SER A 24 6.86 -0.06 1.60
N ALA A 25 7.73 -0.21 2.60
CA ALA A 25 7.30 -0.55 3.95
C ALA A 25 6.55 0.62 4.62
N GLU A 26 7.05 1.84 4.45
CA GLU A 26 6.39 3.06 4.95
C GLU A 26 4.99 3.24 4.33
N TYR A 27 4.85 3.10 3.01
CA TYR A 27 3.56 3.24 2.33
C TYR A 27 2.53 2.20 2.79
N ARG A 28 2.98 0.97 3.09
CA ARG A 28 2.10 -0.07 3.63
C ARG A 28 1.70 0.23 5.07
N GLN A 29 2.62 0.76 5.88
CA GLN A 29 2.30 1.17 7.25
C GLN A 29 1.26 2.31 7.25
N ASP A 30 1.46 3.34 6.44
CA ASP A 30 0.51 4.45 6.27
C ASP A 30 -0.90 3.94 5.92
N ALA A 31 -0.98 2.96 5.01
CA ALA A 31 -2.25 2.34 4.63
C ALA A 31 -2.90 1.59 5.78
N VAL A 32 -2.14 0.78 6.53
CA VAL A 32 -2.68 0.06 7.70
C VAL A 32 -3.17 1.01 8.79
N GLU A 33 -2.50 2.14 9.01
CA GLU A 33 -2.94 3.16 9.96
C GLU A 33 -4.30 3.76 9.58
N VAL A 34 -4.53 4.05 8.29
CA VAL A 34 -5.84 4.52 7.80
C VAL A 34 -6.91 3.45 7.87
N LEU A 35 -6.58 2.19 7.59
CA LEU A 35 -7.52 1.06 7.69
C LEU A 35 -7.96 0.79 9.13
N ALA A 36 -7.09 1.04 10.10
CA ALA A 36 -7.36 0.88 11.52
C ALA A 36 -8.15 2.05 12.12
N ASP A 37 -8.28 3.16 11.41
CA ASP A 37 -9.01 4.33 11.88
C ASP A 37 -10.53 4.17 11.65
N LEU A 38 -11.30 4.20 12.74
CA LEU A 38 -12.76 4.02 12.70
C LEU A 38 -13.52 5.31 12.35
N ASP A 39 -12.87 6.47 12.44
CA ASP A 39 -13.40 7.77 12.03
C ASP A 39 -13.28 7.97 10.50
N VAL A 40 -12.45 7.16 9.83
CA VAL A 40 -12.38 7.13 8.37
C VAL A 40 -13.56 6.33 7.80
N ASP A 41 -14.21 6.94 6.82
CA ASP A 41 -15.34 6.37 6.11
C ASP A 41 -15.03 4.95 5.60
N VAL A 42 -16.01 4.06 5.71
CA VAL A 42 -15.83 2.64 5.36
C VAL A 42 -15.53 2.46 3.88
N ASP A 43 -16.09 3.29 3.00
CA ASP A 43 -15.86 3.22 1.56
C ASP A 43 -14.43 3.63 1.25
N VAL A 44 -13.92 4.67 1.93
CA VAL A 44 -12.51 5.10 1.81
C VAL A 44 -11.55 4.01 2.30
N ARG A 45 -11.87 3.34 3.40
CA ARG A 45 -11.05 2.22 3.89
C ARG A 45 -11.08 1.05 2.92
N GLN A 46 -12.22 0.74 2.32
CA GLN A 46 -12.31 -0.31 1.31
C GLN A 46 -11.45 0.01 0.08
N GLU A 47 -11.52 1.24 -0.44
CA GLU A 47 -10.70 1.66 -1.59
C GLU A 47 -9.19 1.56 -1.30
N ILE A 48 -8.76 1.90 -0.08
CA ILE A 48 -7.36 1.77 0.34
C ILE A 48 -6.96 0.30 0.47
N ALA A 49 -7.85 -0.55 1.02
CA ALA A 49 -7.59 -1.98 1.17
C ALA A 49 -7.42 -2.67 -0.19
N ASP A 50 -8.34 -2.43 -1.11
CA ASP A 50 -8.29 -3.00 -2.47
C ASP A 50 -6.99 -2.62 -3.17
N ARG A 51 -6.61 -1.34 -3.08
CA ARG A 51 -5.41 -0.84 -3.74
C ARG A 51 -4.10 -1.33 -3.10
N LEU A 52 -4.10 -1.52 -1.78
CA LEU A 52 -2.99 -2.12 -1.07
C LEU A 52 -2.81 -3.60 -1.48
N ASP A 53 -3.91 -4.34 -1.63
CA ASP A 53 -3.88 -5.73 -2.07
C ASP A 53 -3.35 -5.85 -3.50
N ASP A 54 -3.88 -5.04 -4.43
CA ASP A 54 -3.41 -4.97 -5.82
C ASP A 54 -1.90 -4.65 -5.90
N ALA A 55 -1.45 -3.66 -5.13
CA ALA A 55 -0.03 -3.28 -5.11
C ALA A 55 0.86 -4.40 -4.58
N ASN A 56 0.45 -5.07 -3.50
CA ASN A 56 1.18 -6.21 -2.95
C ASN A 56 1.24 -7.37 -3.96
N HIS A 57 0.12 -7.68 -4.62
CA HIS A 57 0.06 -8.74 -5.62
C HIS A 57 1.01 -8.45 -6.80
N LEU A 58 1.05 -7.21 -7.30
CA LEU A 58 1.97 -6.81 -8.37
C LEU A 58 3.43 -6.94 -7.95
N MET A 59 3.78 -6.56 -6.72
CA MET A 59 5.14 -6.75 -6.21
C MET A 59 5.53 -8.22 -6.10
N THR A 60 4.61 -9.08 -5.63
CA THR A 60 4.86 -10.52 -5.57
C THR A 60 5.13 -11.10 -6.95
N LEU A 61 4.35 -10.71 -7.97
CA LEU A 61 4.59 -11.14 -9.36
C LEU A 61 5.96 -10.69 -9.88
N ASN A 62 6.34 -9.42 -9.64
CA ASN A 62 7.61 -8.88 -10.10
C ASN A 62 8.83 -9.50 -9.39
N ASN A 63 8.71 -9.87 -8.11
CA ASN A 63 9.78 -10.55 -7.39
C ASN A 63 9.98 -11.99 -7.86
N VAL A 64 8.88 -12.71 -8.16
CA VAL A 64 8.94 -14.10 -8.64
C VAL A 64 9.64 -14.20 -10.00
N ASP A 65 9.43 -13.23 -10.90
CA ASP A 65 10.09 -13.20 -12.23
C ASP A 65 11.60 -12.88 -12.14
N GLY A 66 12.05 -12.28 -11.02
CA GLY A 66 13.46 -11.98 -10.77
C GLY A 66 14.29 -13.13 -10.18
N GLU A 67 13.63 -14.16 -9.64
CA GLU A 67 14.28 -15.28 -8.95
C GLU A 67 14.43 -16.53 -9.84
N ASP A 68 13.88 -16.53 -11.07
CA ASP A 68 13.86 -17.69 -11.97
C ASP A 68 15.09 -17.75 -12.91
N SER A 69 16.30 -17.59 -12.35
CA SER A 69 17.54 -17.95 -13.03
C SER A 69 18.29 -19.05 -12.26
N TYR A 70 17.99 -20.31 -12.63
CA TYR A 70 18.69 -21.53 -12.21
C TYR A 70 19.86 -21.87 -13.13
#